data_AF-A0A9D4T012-F1
#
_entry.id   AF-A0A9D4T012-F1
#
_cell.length_a   1.000
_cell.length_b   1.000
_cell.length_c   1.000
_cell.angle_alpha   90.00
_cell.angle_beta   90.00
_cell.angle_gamma   90.00
#
_symmetry.space_group_name_H-M   'P 1'
#
loop_
_entity.id
_entity.type
_entity.pdbx_description
1 polymer ?
#
loop_
_entity_poly.entity_id
_entity_poly.type
_entity_poly.pdbx_seq_one_letter_code
_entity_poly.pdbx_strand_id
1 'polypeptide(L)'
;MMNPSHIPPGLEYLGMIDQIIIKQKVQLLEVFTGFETANKYAIKNSMGQDVFFAVEDTDCCTRNCCGPMRPFGIKVLDNFKREVMYIERPLRCDSCWFPCCLQTLEVMAPPGTTLGYVVQEWSILYPRFRIENAMHETVLRIEGPACRWSCCGSDVVFHDFMFFEKTGNQEQDCFGMF
;
A
#
# COMPACT_ATOMS: atom_id res chain seq x y z
N MET A 1 -4.48 17.26 16.38
CA MET A 1 -4.37 15.97 17.10
C MET A 1 -5.51 15.10 16.60
N MET A 2 -5.23 13.90 16.09
CA MET A 2 -6.30 12.96 15.74
C MET A 2 -6.97 12.43 17.01
N ASN A 3 -8.28 12.18 16.94
CA ASN A 3 -9.05 11.62 18.06
C ASN A 3 -8.66 10.14 18.26
N PRO A 4 -8.18 9.71 19.44
CA PRO A 4 -7.67 8.34 19.65
C PRO A 4 -8.67 7.21 19.35
N SER A 5 -9.98 7.50 19.38
CA SER A 5 -11.02 6.49 19.15
C SER A 5 -11.23 6.09 17.67
N HIS A 6 -10.41 6.57 16.73
CA HIS A 6 -10.49 6.22 15.31
C HIS A 6 -9.30 5.40 14.79
N ILE A 7 -8.32 5.05 15.63
CA ILE A 7 -7.18 4.24 15.21
C ILE A 7 -7.53 2.75 15.41
N PRO A 8 -7.42 1.89 14.37
CA PRO A 8 -7.71 0.47 14.52
C PRO A 8 -6.75 -0.22 15.51
N PRO A 9 -7.22 -1.21 16.29
CA PRO A 9 -6.39 -1.91 17.25
C PRO A 9 -5.15 -2.55 16.62
N GLY A 10 -3.98 -2.34 17.23
CA GLY A 10 -2.70 -2.83 16.72
C GLY A 10 -1.99 -1.91 15.72
N LEU A 11 -2.62 -0.82 15.28
CA LEU A 11 -2.01 0.21 14.40
C LEU A 11 -1.65 1.50 15.15
N GLU A 12 -1.79 1.56 16.47
CA GLU A 12 -1.59 2.76 17.29
C GLU A 12 -0.16 3.32 17.16
N TYR A 13 0.83 2.43 16.99
CA TYR A 13 2.22 2.80 16.77
C TYR A 13 2.45 3.63 15.50
N LEU A 14 1.64 3.43 14.45
CA LEU A 14 1.74 4.23 13.21
C LEU A 14 1.40 5.71 13.45
N GLY A 15 0.56 6.01 14.44
CA GLY A 15 0.26 7.40 14.85
C GLY A 15 1.37 8.09 15.64
N MET A 16 2.46 7.37 15.97
CA MET A 16 3.61 7.86 16.73
C MET A 16 4.88 8.04 15.89
N ILE A 17 4.85 7.66 14.62
CA ILE A 17 5.99 7.71 13.69
C ILE A 17 5.66 8.55 12.47
N ASP A 18 6.69 9.14 11.88
CA ASP A 18 6.66 9.96 10.67
C ASP A 18 7.16 9.23 9.42
N GLN A 19 7.85 8.09 9.60
CA GLN A 19 8.46 7.33 8.53
C GLN A 19 8.36 5.81 8.75
N ILE A 20 8.00 5.09 7.69
CA ILE A 20 8.17 3.64 7.56
C ILE A 20 9.11 3.30 6.39
N ILE A 21 9.86 2.21 6.54
CA ILE A 21 10.80 1.69 5.54
C ILE A 21 10.42 0.24 5.26
N ILE A 22 10.00 -0.05 4.03
CA ILE A 22 9.59 -1.40 3.60
C ILE A 22 10.79 -2.09 2.94
N LYS A 23 11.21 -3.26 3.44
CA LYS A 23 12.31 -4.05 2.86
C LYS A 23 11.90 -5.48 2.59
N GLN A 24 12.01 -5.92 1.34
CA GLN A 24 11.78 -7.32 0.97
C GLN A 24 12.81 -8.23 1.65
N LYS A 25 12.35 -9.28 2.35
CA LYS A 25 13.20 -10.23 3.07
C LYS A 25 12.59 -11.63 3.02
N VAL A 26 13.09 -12.48 2.13
CA VAL A 26 12.57 -13.85 1.95
C VAL A 26 13.06 -14.78 3.08
N GLN A 27 14.37 -15.04 3.13
CA GLN A 27 15.00 -16.06 4.00
C GLN A 27 14.72 -15.91 5.51
N LEU A 28 14.86 -14.68 6.05
CA LEU A 28 14.65 -14.46 7.50
C LEU A 28 13.17 -14.57 7.92
N LEU A 29 12.24 -14.24 7.01
CA LEU A 29 10.82 -14.28 7.31
C LEU A 29 10.23 -15.67 7.09
N GLU A 30 10.86 -16.58 6.36
CA GLU A 30 10.50 -18.02 6.33
C GLU A 30 10.50 -18.64 7.73
N VAL A 31 11.60 -18.52 8.46
CA VAL A 31 11.71 -19.00 9.86
C VAL A 31 10.66 -18.34 10.77
N PHE A 32 10.34 -17.07 10.54
CA PHE A 32 9.40 -16.34 11.40
C PHE A 32 7.93 -16.58 11.09
N THR A 33 7.56 -16.87 9.83
CA THR A 33 6.16 -16.90 9.37
C THR A 33 5.66 -18.28 8.93
N GLY A 34 6.56 -19.21 8.55
CA GLY A 34 6.19 -20.58 8.16
C GLY A 34 5.68 -20.78 6.72
N PHE A 35 5.67 -19.74 5.88
CA PHE A 35 5.22 -19.82 4.47
C PHE A 35 6.41 -19.81 3.50
N GLU A 36 6.68 -20.85 2.70
CA GLU A 36 7.93 -20.92 1.91
C GLU A 36 7.92 -20.21 0.54
N THR A 37 6.74 -19.87 -0.02
CA THR A 37 6.63 -19.47 -1.45
C THR A 37 6.12 -18.04 -1.69
N ALA A 38 5.71 -17.34 -0.64
CA ALA A 38 5.13 -15.99 -0.69
C ALA A 38 6.19 -14.87 -0.75
N ASN A 39 5.84 -13.72 -1.36
CA ASN A 39 6.61 -12.49 -1.18
C ASN A 39 6.45 -11.97 0.25
N LYS A 40 7.54 -11.46 0.85
CA LYS A 40 7.56 -11.01 2.24
C LYS A 40 8.39 -9.76 2.43
N TYR A 41 7.91 -8.90 3.32
CA TYR A 41 8.49 -7.61 3.59
C TYR A 41 8.55 -7.36 5.09
N ALA A 42 9.68 -6.85 5.55
CA ALA A 42 9.83 -6.25 6.86
C ALA A 42 9.44 -4.78 6.77
N ILE A 43 8.53 -4.33 7.65
CA ILE A 43 8.16 -2.92 7.79
C ILE A 43 8.93 -2.39 9.00
N LYS A 44 9.76 -1.38 8.76
CA LYS A 44 10.69 -0.83 9.75
C LYS A 44 10.37 0.63 10.07
N ASN A 45 10.71 1.07 11.27
CA ASN A 45 10.79 2.50 11.58
C ASN A 45 12.11 3.11 11.06
N SER A 46 12.27 4.42 11.21
CA SER A 46 13.48 5.18 10.86
C SER A 46 14.76 4.69 11.57
N MET A 47 14.63 4.10 12.76
CA MET A 47 15.74 3.44 13.48
C MET A 47 16.08 2.03 12.96
N GLY A 48 15.39 1.55 11.93
CA GLY A 48 15.61 0.24 11.31
C GLY A 48 15.10 -0.95 12.13
N GLN A 49 14.32 -0.73 13.19
CA GLN A 49 13.69 -1.79 13.98
C GLN A 49 12.48 -2.34 13.24
N ASP A 50 12.24 -3.65 13.30
CA ASP A 50 11.05 -4.28 12.73
C ASP A 50 9.81 -3.99 13.61
N VAL A 51 8.80 -3.37 13.01
CA VAL A 51 7.57 -2.92 13.70
C VAL A 51 6.35 -3.70 13.24
N PHE A 52 6.31 -4.07 11.96
CA PHE A 52 5.34 -4.99 11.37
C PHE A 52 6.00 -5.86 10.29
N PHE A 53 5.31 -6.93 9.88
CA PHE A 53 5.70 -7.77 8.76
C PHE A 53 4.54 -7.88 7.77
N ALA A 54 4.82 -7.75 6.47
CA ALA A 54 3.83 -7.99 5.42
C ALA A 54 4.15 -9.29 4.69
N VAL A 55 3.17 -10.20 4.61
CA VAL A 55 3.27 -11.49 3.91
C VAL A 55 2.20 -11.54 2.84
N GLU A 56 2.59 -11.87 1.62
CA GLU A 56 1.66 -12.13 0.53
C GLU A 56 0.87 -13.43 0.80
N ASP A 57 -0.45 -13.30 0.83
CA ASP A 57 -1.39 -14.42 0.91
C ASP A 57 -1.81 -14.76 -0.53
N THR A 58 -1.14 -15.73 -1.14
CA THR A 58 -1.51 -16.21 -2.50
C THR A 58 -1.19 -17.68 -2.68
N ASP A 59 -2.19 -18.43 -3.13
CA ASP A 59 -2.07 -19.86 -3.41
C ASP A 59 -1.25 -20.14 -4.70
N CYS A 60 -0.54 -21.26 -4.71
CA CYS A 60 0.57 -21.57 -5.62
C CYS A 60 0.17 -21.59 -7.12
N CYS A 61 -1.08 -21.94 -7.43
CA CYS A 61 -1.52 -22.34 -8.77
C CYS A 61 -1.86 -21.21 -9.77
N THR A 62 -1.49 -19.94 -9.51
CA THR A 62 -1.71 -18.83 -10.49
C THR A 62 -0.44 -18.16 -11.00
N ARG A 63 0.75 -18.61 -10.58
CA ARG A 63 2.04 -17.99 -10.94
C ARG A 63 2.47 -18.20 -12.40
N ASN A 64 1.87 -19.15 -13.13
CA ASN A 64 2.20 -19.46 -14.53
C ASN A 64 1.16 -18.98 -15.58
N CYS A 65 -0.05 -18.55 -15.17
CA CYS A 65 -1.14 -18.28 -16.13
C CYS A 65 -1.53 -16.81 -16.29
N CYS A 66 -1.27 -15.92 -15.32
CA CYS A 66 -1.86 -14.56 -15.30
C CYS A 66 -0.86 -13.41 -15.02
N GLY A 67 0.44 -13.70 -14.92
CA GLY A 67 1.49 -12.68 -14.75
C GLY A 67 1.20 -11.65 -13.64
N PRO A 68 1.40 -10.33 -13.87
CA PRO A 68 1.16 -9.29 -12.88
C PRO A 68 -0.34 -8.97 -12.64
N MET A 69 -1.27 -9.62 -13.34
CA MET A 69 -2.72 -9.39 -13.19
C MET A 69 -3.41 -10.34 -12.21
N ARG A 70 -2.65 -11.23 -11.56
CA ARG A 70 -3.15 -12.13 -10.50
C ARG A 70 -3.73 -11.36 -9.29
N PRO A 71 -4.74 -11.92 -8.59
CA PRO A 71 -5.15 -11.40 -7.31
C PRO A 71 -4.04 -11.65 -6.29
N PHE A 72 -4.04 -10.87 -5.21
CA PHE A 72 -3.22 -11.18 -4.05
C PHE A 72 -3.83 -10.56 -2.80
N GLY A 73 -3.75 -11.29 -1.68
CA GLY A 73 -3.87 -10.71 -0.35
C GLY A 73 -2.49 -10.31 0.17
N ILE A 74 -2.43 -9.34 1.07
CA ILE A 74 -1.29 -9.07 1.93
C ILE A 74 -1.77 -9.02 3.38
N LYS A 75 -1.25 -9.92 4.20
CA LYS A 75 -1.44 -9.94 5.65
C LYS A 75 -0.36 -9.09 6.30
N VAL A 76 -0.75 -8.07 7.04
CA VAL A 76 0.14 -7.27 7.89
C VAL A 76 0.05 -7.81 9.31
N LEU A 77 1.19 -8.25 9.83
CA LEU A 77 1.35 -8.92 11.11
C LEU A 77 2.12 -8.02 12.08
N ASP A 78 1.71 -8.02 13.35
CA ASP A 78 2.50 -7.43 14.43
C ASP A 78 3.68 -8.35 14.86
N ASN A 79 4.48 -7.86 15.80
CA ASN A 79 5.60 -8.61 16.37
C ASN A 79 5.19 -9.88 17.16
N PHE A 80 3.90 -10.05 17.47
CA PHE A 80 3.32 -11.26 18.07
C PHE A 80 2.68 -12.19 17.03
N LYS A 81 2.87 -11.92 15.72
CA LYS A 81 2.29 -12.63 14.57
C LYS A 81 0.76 -12.56 14.50
N ARG A 82 0.14 -11.57 15.13
CA ARG A 82 -1.30 -11.29 15.02
C ARG A 82 -1.54 -10.44 13.78
N GLU A 83 -2.56 -10.79 13.01
CA GLU A 83 -2.97 -10.03 11.84
C GLU A 83 -3.68 -8.74 12.27
N VAL A 84 -3.12 -7.58 11.93
CA VAL A 84 -3.63 -6.25 12.31
C VAL A 84 -4.29 -5.52 11.14
N MET A 85 -3.89 -5.84 9.91
CA MET A 85 -4.45 -5.27 8.68
C MET A 85 -4.36 -6.32 7.57
N TYR A 86 -5.39 -6.35 6.72
CA TYR A 86 -5.42 -7.14 5.49
C TYR A 86 -5.64 -6.21 4.30
N ILE A 87 -4.88 -6.42 3.23
CA ILE A 87 -4.98 -5.66 1.98
C ILE A 87 -5.32 -6.64 0.86
N GLU A 88 -6.43 -6.43 0.15
CA GLU A 88 -6.86 -7.31 -0.93
C GLU A 88 -6.83 -6.60 -2.28
N ARG A 89 -6.23 -7.27 -3.27
CA ARG A 89 -6.36 -6.90 -4.68
C ARG A 89 -7.17 -7.96 -5.42
N PRO A 90 -8.37 -7.64 -5.93
CA PRO A 90 -9.20 -8.58 -6.70
C PRO A 90 -8.63 -8.88 -8.09
N LEU A 91 -9.09 -9.98 -8.68
CA LEU A 91 -8.83 -10.38 -10.07
C LEU A 91 -9.24 -9.31 -11.08
N ARG A 92 -8.47 -9.17 -12.16
CA ARG A 92 -8.75 -8.23 -13.27
C ARG A 92 -8.60 -8.90 -14.63
N CYS A 93 -9.29 -8.33 -15.62
CA CYS A 93 -9.35 -8.85 -16.98
C CYS A 93 -8.05 -8.65 -17.77
N ASP A 94 -7.72 -9.63 -18.62
CA ASP A 94 -6.51 -9.71 -19.43
C ASP A 94 -6.68 -9.05 -20.83
N SER A 95 -7.92 -8.82 -21.29
CA SER A 95 -8.20 -8.22 -22.61
C SER A 95 -8.32 -6.69 -22.53
N CYS A 96 -7.20 -5.99 -22.69
CA CYS A 96 -7.16 -4.52 -22.60
C CYS A 96 -6.20 -3.89 -23.63
N TRP A 97 -6.72 -3.58 -24.83
CA TRP A 97 -5.94 -3.04 -25.96
C TRP A 97 -5.66 -1.52 -25.87
N PHE A 98 -6.29 -0.81 -24.92
CA PHE A 98 -6.14 0.61 -24.55
C PHE A 98 -6.40 0.74 -23.02
N PRO A 99 -6.07 1.83 -22.29
CA PRO A 99 -5.65 1.78 -20.88
C PRO A 99 -6.77 1.61 -19.81
N CYS A 100 -7.46 0.47 -19.84
CA CYS A 100 -8.66 0.15 -19.09
C CYS A 100 -8.48 -0.62 -17.75
N CYS A 101 -7.24 -0.95 -17.34
CA CYS A 101 -6.96 -1.81 -16.18
C CYS A 101 -6.40 -1.08 -14.93
N LEU A 102 -6.87 0.13 -14.61
CA LEU A 102 -6.45 0.91 -13.43
C LEU A 102 -6.81 0.23 -12.10
N GLN A 103 -5.83 -0.26 -11.34
CA GLN A 103 -6.04 -1.14 -10.18
C GLN A 103 -6.78 -0.48 -9.00
N THR A 104 -7.43 -1.31 -8.19
CA THR A 104 -8.06 -0.95 -6.92
C THR A 104 -7.67 -1.99 -5.90
N LEU A 105 -7.30 -1.57 -4.69
CA LEU A 105 -7.05 -2.44 -3.54
C LEU A 105 -7.96 -2.01 -2.39
N GLU A 106 -8.50 -2.97 -1.65
CA GLU A 106 -9.23 -2.73 -0.41
C GLU A 106 -8.29 -2.87 0.80
N VAL A 107 -8.43 -1.99 1.79
CA VAL A 107 -7.65 -2.01 3.03
C VAL A 107 -8.59 -2.22 4.21
N MET A 108 -8.35 -3.26 4.98
CA MET A 108 -9.16 -3.64 6.15
C MET A 108 -8.33 -3.64 7.43
N ALA A 109 -8.81 -3.01 8.50
CA ALA A 109 -8.25 -3.14 9.84
C ALA A 109 -9.31 -2.86 10.92
N PRO A 110 -9.54 -3.79 11.88
CA PRO A 110 -9.05 -5.17 11.87
C PRO A 110 -9.53 -5.93 10.62
N PRO A 111 -8.92 -7.09 10.28
CA PRO A 111 -9.33 -7.88 9.12
C PRO A 111 -10.85 -8.13 9.08
N GLY A 112 -11.46 -7.91 7.91
CA GLY A 112 -12.92 -7.94 7.73
C GLY A 112 -13.67 -6.63 8.05
N THR A 113 -12.98 -5.57 8.50
CA THR A 113 -13.55 -4.21 8.63
C THR A 113 -12.85 -3.26 7.67
N THR A 114 -13.53 -2.85 6.60
CA THR A 114 -13.00 -1.94 5.57
C THR A 114 -12.71 -0.55 6.14
N LEU A 115 -11.47 -0.08 5.96
CA LEU A 115 -11.08 1.31 6.22
C LEU A 115 -11.30 2.21 5.00
N GLY A 116 -11.07 1.65 3.80
CA GLY A 116 -11.05 2.39 2.55
C GLY A 116 -10.27 1.66 1.45
N TYR A 117 -9.90 2.42 0.42
CA TYR A 117 -9.39 1.86 -0.84
C TYR A 117 -8.17 2.62 -1.36
N VAL A 118 -7.29 1.91 -2.05
CA VAL A 118 -6.20 2.49 -2.86
C VAL A 118 -6.55 2.32 -4.32
N VAL A 119 -6.87 3.42 -5.02
CA VAL A 119 -7.28 3.39 -6.43
C VAL A 119 -6.19 4.02 -7.29
N GLN A 120 -5.70 3.27 -8.27
CA GLN A 120 -4.75 3.76 -9.27
C GLN A 120 -5.46 4.74 -10.22
N GLU A 121 -4.80 5.86 -10.52
CA GLU A 121 -5.28 6.82 -11.50
C GLU A 121 -4.48 6.71 -12.81
N TRP A 122 -5.09 7.08 -13.94
CA TRP A 122 -4.39 7.09 -15.21
C TRP A 122 -3.42 8.28 -15.29
N SER A 123 -2.21 8.00 -15.78
CA SER A 123 -1.14 8.98 -15.94
C SER A 123 -0.13 8.47 -16.95
N ILE A 124 0.52 9.38 -17.66
CA ILE A 124 1.46 9.09 -18.75
C ILE A 124 2.87 8.79 -18.22
N LEU A 125 3.31 9.53 -17.19
CA LEU A 125 4.73 9.57 -16.76
C LEU A 125 4.95 9.14 -15.31
N TYR A 126 3.98 9.42 -14.43
CA TYR A 126 4.09 9.25 -12.97
C TYR A 126 3.03 8.25 -12.50
N PRO A 127 3.37 7.22 -11.70
CA PRO A 127 2.34 6.38 -11.09
C PRO A 127 1.53 7.20 -10.08
N ARG A 128 0.22 7.32 -10.32
CA ARG A 128 -0.71 8.03 -9.45
C ARG A 128 -1.66 7.06 -8.76
N PHE A 129 -1.93 7.33 -7.50
CA PHE A 129 -2.95 6.65 -6.71
C PHE A 129 -3.73 7.69 -5.91
N ARG A 130 -4.99 7.42 -5.64
CA ARG A 130 -5.77 8.11 -4.63
C ARG A 130 -6.14 7.15 -3.52
N ILE A 131 -6.14 7.66 -2.30
CA ILE A 131 -6.62 6.96 -1.11
C ILE A 131 -8.04 7.44 -0.88
N GLU A 132 -8.97 6.51 -0.86
CA GLU A 132 -10.38 6.73 -0.57
C GLU A 132 -10.70 6.20 0.83
N ASN A 133 -11.60 6.86 1.56
CA ASN A 133 -12.18 6.29 2.78
C ASN A 133 -13.23 5.20 2.45
N ALA A 134 -13.81 4.57 3.48
CA ALA A 134 -14.87 3.57 3.31
C ALA A 134 -16.15 4.08 2.61
N MET A 135 -16.31 5.39 2.40
CA MET A 135 -17.42 6.00 1.66
C MET A 135 -17.03 6.40 0.21
N HIS A 136 -15.86 5.96 -0.27
CA HIS A 136 -15.26 6.33 -1.56
C HIS A 136 -14.89 7.82 -1.72
N GLU A 137 -14.79 8.57 -0.62
CA GLU A 137 -14.32 9.96 -0.65
C GLU A 137 -12.79 9.97 -0.67
N THR A 138 -12.19 10.72 -1.60
CA THR A 138 -10.73 10.86 -1.69
C THR A 138 -10.18 11.69 -0.51
N VAL A 139 -9.28 11.10 0.27
CA VAL A 139 -8.63 11.74 1.43
C VAL A 139 -7.16 12.11 1.18
N LEU A 140 -6.51 11.45 0.22
CA LEU A 140 -5.11 11.68 -0.16
C LEU A 140 -4.90 11.31 -1.64
N ARG A 141 -3.93 11.95 -2.31
CA ARG A 141 -3.32 11.41 -3.54
C ARG A 141 -1.83 11.13 -3.31
N ILE A 142 -1.32 10.08 -3.94
CA ILE A 142 0.08 9.68 -3.93
C ILE A 142 0.58 9.73 -5.38
N GLU A 143 1.65 10.48 -5.62
CA GLU A 143 2.38 10.48 -6.89
C GLU A 143 3.78 9.90 -6.65
N GLY A 144 4.09 8.78 -7.30
CA GLY A 144 5.43 8.22 -7.27
C GLY A 144 6.37 8.85 -8.32
N PRO A 145 7.67 8.52 -8.29
CA PRO A 145 8.66 9.10 -9.20
C PRO A 145 8.37 8.79 -10.67
N ALA A 146 8.87 9.68 -11.55
CA ALA A 146 8.76 9.54 -13.01
C ALA A 146 9.38 8.22 -13.52
N CYS A 147 8.77 7.66 -14.56
CA CYS A 147 9.30 6.53 -15.36
C CYS A 147 9.56 5.23 -14.58
N ARG A 148 8.63 4.28 -14.70
CA ARG A 148 8.77 2.88 -14.21
C ARG A 148 9.71 2.01 -15.09
N TRP A 149 10.74 2.59 -15.70
CA TRP A 149 11.74 1.80 -16.43
C TRP A 149 12.76 1.23 -15.45
N SER A 150 12.83 -0.10 -15.41
CA SER A 150 13.54 -0.92 -14.41
C SER A 150 15.07 -0.94 -14.60
N CYS A 151 15.67 0.20 -14.92
CA CYS A 151 17.11 0.33 -15.19
C CYS A 151 17.94 0.58 -13.92
N CYS A 152 17.31 0.99 -12.82
CA CYS A 152 17.99 1.30 -11.55
C CYS A 152 17.38 0.48 -10.41
N GLY A 153 18.14 -0.47 -9.86
CA GLY A 153 17.78 -1.21 -8.64
C GLY A 153 18.00 -0.38 -7.37
N SER A 154 17.57 0.88 -7.38
CA SER A 154 17.70 1.86 -6.30
C SER A 154 16.43 1.95 -5.45
N ASP A 155 16.57 2.44 -4.22
CA ASP A 155 15.44 2.68 -3.32
C ASP A 155 14.37 3.59 -3.98
N VAL A 156 13.11 3.16 -3.95
CA VAL A 156 11.98 3.95 -4.45
C VAL A 156 11.41 4.76 -3.30
N VAL A 157 11.77 6.04 -3.25
CA VAL A 157 11.20 7.00 -2.29
C VAL A 157 9.90 7.55 -2.87
N PHE A 158 8.77 7.15 -2.29
CA PHE A 158 7.51 7.86 -2.47
C PHE A 158 7.53 9.10 -1.59
N HIS A 159 7.27 10.26 -2.18
CA HIS A 159 6.98 11.48 -1.43
C HIS A 159 5.46 11.58 -1.33
N ASP A 160 4.92 11.62 -0.12
CA ASP A 160 3.50 11.85 0.09
C ASP A 160 3.18 13.31 -0.24
N PHE A 161 2.84 13.56 -1.51
CA PHE A 161 2.26 14.82 -1.93
C PHE A 161 0.84 14.93 -1.38
N MET A 162 0.72 15.43 -0.13
CA MET A 162 -0.54 15.81 0.50
C MET A 162 -1.22 16.97 -0.25
N PHE A 163 -1.80 16.66 -1.41
CA PHE A 163 -2.79 17.49 -2.06
C PHE A 163 -4.10 17.37 -1.27
N PHE A 164 -4.28 18.26 -0.29
CA PHE A 164 -5.60 18.53 0.27
C PHE A 164 -6.47 19.19 -0.81
N GLU A 165 -7.15 18.38 -1.62
CA GLU A 165 -8.15 18.88 -2.57
C GLU A 165 -9.38 19.35 -1.78
N LYS A 166 -9.34 20.63 -1.41
CA LYS A 166 -10.34 21.30 -0.59
C LYS A 166 -11.65 21.39 -1.37
N THR A 167 -12.61 20.52 -1.07
CA THR A 167 -13.98 20.57 -1.61
C THR A 167 -14.73 21.78 -1.08
N GLY A 168 -14.50 22.94 -1.70
CA GLY A 168 -15.20 24.19 -1.40
C GLY A 168 -14.49 25.40 -1.99
N ASN A 169 -15.19 26.15 -2.84
CA ASN A 169 -14.70 27.34 -3.55
C ASN A 169 -13.93 28.32 -2.64
N GLN A 170 -12.61 28.43 -2.82
CA GLN A 170 -11.88 29.70 -3.08
C GLN A 170 -10.35 29.47 -3.15
N GLU A 171 -9.83 29.58 -4.39
CA GLU A 171 -8.62 30.29 -4.86
C GLU A 171 -7.33 30.40 -4.00
N GLN A 172 -6.17 30.10 -4.65
CA GLN A 172 -4.77 30.42 -4.27
C GLN A 172 -4.25 29.79 -2.95
N ASP A 173 -2.97 29.44 -2.75
CA ASP A 173 -1.78 29.20 -3.60
C ASP A 173 -0.86 28.23 -2.79
N CYS A 174 0.32 27.73 -3.16
CA CYS A 174 1.29 27.97 -4.25
C CYS A 174 2.15 26.68 -4.43
N PHE A 175 3.06 26.64 -5.41
CA PHE A 175 4.12 25.60 -5.47
C PHE A 175 5.28 25.93 -4.51
N GLY A 176 5.59 25.03 -3.57
CA GLY A 176 6.77 25.11 -2.71
C GLY A 176 7.52 23.78 -2.67
N MET A 177 8.66 23.71 -3.37
CA MET A 177 9.66 22.66 -3.15
C MET A 177 10.55 23.05 -1.96
N PHE A 178 10.59 22.21 -0.92
CA PHE A 178 11.77 21.97 -0.06
C PHE A 178 11.66 20.58 0.56
#